data_AF-F3GMK5-F1
#
_entry.id   AF-F3GMK5-F1
#
_cell.length_a   1.000
_cell.length_b   1.000
_cell.length_c   1.000
_cell.angle_alpha   90.00
_cell.angle_beta   90.00
_cell.angle_gamma   90.00
#
_symmetry.space_group_name_H-M   'P 1'
#
loop_
_entity.id
_entity.type
_entity.pdbx_description
1 polymer ?
#
loop_
_entity_poly.entity_id
_entity_poly.type
_entity_poly.pdbx_seq_one_letter_code
_entity_poly.pdbx_strand_id
1 'polypeptide(L)'
;AGSVFAVTPMTGNEVEARVGAMLDNMTQSEKINFSRVDDGRMIPKLDKFNLQGTVAYDSAMGVLVGGKTFGAQYPSPSALAATWSINRAKEFGLAIGYETRIAGGQQMLSPA
;
A
#
# COMPACT_ATOMS: atom_id res chain seq x y z
N ALA A 1 -12.27 25.31 -3.07
CA ALA A 1 -11.51 24.08 -3.40
C ALA A 1 -12.08 22.95 -2.57
N GLY A 2 -12.55 21.86 -3.19
CA GLY A 2 -13.13 20.72 -2.48
C GLY A 2 -12.04 19.82 -1.94
N SER A 3 -12.06 19.53 -0.64
CA SER A 3 -11.15 18.58 -0.01
C SER A 3 -11.48 17.17 -0.49
N VAL A 4 -10.58 16.52 -1.21
CA VAL A 4 -10.68 15.08 -1.52
C VAL A 4 -10.22 14.33 -0.28
N PHE A 5 -11.14 13.64 0.40
CA PHE A 5 -10.80 12.79 1.53
C PHE A 5 -10.53 11.36 1.04
N ALA A 6 -9.42 10.76 1.47
CA ALA A 6 -9.27 9.32 1.35
C ALA A 6 -10.41 8.62 2.11
N VAL A 7 -10.83 7.46 1.60
CA VAL A 7 -11.68 6.56 2.36
C VAL A 7 -10.96 6.22 3.66
N THR A 8 -11.63 6.42 4.80
CA THR A 8 -11.09 6.05 6.10
C THR A 8 -10.76 4.56 6.08
N PRO A 9 -9.50 4.16 6.36
CA PRO A 9 -9.16 2.74 6.47
C PRO A 9 -10.07 2.07 7.50
N MET A 10 -10.50 0.82 7.21
CA MET A 10 -11.07 -0.02 8.25
C MET A 10 -10.00 -0.23 9.31
N THR A 11 -10.34 -0.04 10.59
CA THR A 11 -9.42 -0.22 11.72
C THR A 11 -10.15 -0.86 12.90
N GLY A 12 -9.38 -1.33 13.89
CA GLY A 12 -9.92 -1.80 15.17
C GLY A 12 -10.47 -3.22 15.13
N ASN A 13 -11.34 -3.53 16.09
CA ASN A 13 -11.75 -4.91 16.43
C ASN A 13 -12.36 -5.70 15.26
N GLU A 14 -13.05 -5.04 14.32
CA GLU A 14 -13.63 -5.72 13.15
C GLU A 14 -12.56 -6.29 12.22
N VAL A 15 -11.49 -5.51 11.98
CA VAL A 15 -10.36 -5.96 11.17
C VAL A 15 -9.64 -7.09 11.87
N GLU A 16 -9.38 -6.96 13.16
CA GLU A 16 -8.73 -8.00 13.96
C GLU A 16 -9.54 -9.30 14.00
N ALA A 17 -10.86 -9.22 14.15
CA ALA A 17 -11.74 -10.39 14.11
C ALA A 17 -11.70 -11.10 12.75
N ARG A 18 -11.70 -10.33 11.65
CA ARG A 18 -11.62 -10.88 10.29
C ARG A 18 -10.27 -11.53 10.01
N VAL A 19 -9.17 -10.90 10.42
CA VAL A 19 -7.81 -11.44 10.29
C VAL A 19 -7.65 -12.66 11.18
N GLY A 20 -8.11 -12.62 12.43
CA GLY A 20 -8.10 -13.75 13.36
C GLY A 20 -8.83 -14.96 12.80
N ALA A 21 -10.08 -14.77 12.32
CA ALA A 21 -10.85 -15.84 11.70
C ALA A 21 -10.14 -16.46 10.47
N MET A 22 -9.42 -15.67 9.68
CA MET A 22 -8.61 -16.19 8.59
C MET A 22 -7.45 -17.05 9.12
N LEU A 23 -6.68 -16.52 10.08
CA LEU A 23 -5.50 -17.20 10.63
C LEU A 23 -5.87 -18.48 11.41
N ASP A 24 -7.00 -18.52 12.10
CA ASP A 24 -7.49 -19.69 12.82
C ASP A 24 -7.86 -20.83 11.87
N ASN A 25 -8.24 -20.50 10.65
CA ASN A 25 -8.56 -21.46 9.59
C ASN A 25 -7.35 -21.82 8.71
N MET A 26 -6.13 -21.40 9.07
CA MET A 26 -4.89 -21.77 8.37
C MET A 26 -4.12 -22.85 9.12
N THR A 27 -3.64 -23.84 8.37
CA THR A 27 -2.60 -24.77 8.83
C THR A 27 -1.29 -24.04 9.09
N GLN A 28 -0.39 -24.67 9.86
CA GLN A 28 0.94 -24.12 10.11
C GLN A 28 1.72 -23.88 8.80
N SER A 29 1.58 -24.79 7.82
CA SER A 29 2.25 -24.63 6.53
C SER A 29 1.68 -23.46 5.73
N GLU A 30 0.35 -23.27 5.71
CA GLU A 30 -0.26 -22.09 5.07
C GLU A 30 0.25 -20.80 5.72
N LYS A 31 0.37 -20.75 7.05
CA LYS A 31 0.89 -19.56 7.76
C LYS A 31 2.34 -19.26 7.39
N ILE A 32 3.19 -20.29 7.32
CA ILE A 32 4.60 -20.15 6.95
C ILE A 32 4.74 -19.71 5.48
N ASN A 33 3.92 -20.25 4.59
CA ASN A 33 3.98 -19.88 3.17
C ASN A 33 3.46 -18.46 2.95
N PHE A 34 2.41 -18.06 3.66
CA PHE A 34 1.83 -16.72 3.54
C PHE A 34 2.74 -15.60 4.06
N SER A 35 3.72 -15.90 4.93
CA SER A 35 4.68 -14.91 5.43
C SER A 35 5.92 -14.74 4.55
N ARG A 36 6.03 -15.49 3.45
CA ARG A 36 7.20 -15.48 2.55
C ARG A 36 6.84 -14.82 1.22
N VAL A 37 7.86 -14.26 0.58
CA VAL A 37 7.79 -13.83 -0.83
C VAL A 37 8.17 -15.04 -1.68
N ASP A 38 7.26 -15.50 -2.54
CA ASP A 38 7.50 -16.67 -3.41
C ASP A 38 7.20 -16.43 -4.90
N ASP A 39 6.47 -15.37 -5.26
CA ASP A 39 6.07 -15.06 -6.65
C ASP A 39 6.35 -13.59 -7.06
N GLY A 40 7.19 -12.89 -6.29
CA GLY A 40 7.49 -11.47 -6.49
C GLY A 40 6.45 -10.52 -5.88
N ARG A 41 5.47 -11.04 -5.14
CA ARG A 41 4.53 -10.25 -4.33
C ARG A 41 4.97 -10.19 -2.87
N MET A 42 4.77 -9.03 -2.24
CA MET A 42 5.12 -8.83 -0.83
C MET A 42 4.23 -9.66 0.10
N ILE A 43 2.94 -9.75 -0.23
CA ILE A 43 1.98 -10.66 0.38
C ILE A 43 1.54 -11.63 -0.72
N PRO A 44 1.79 -12.94 -0.59
CA PRO A 44 1.44 -13.91 -1.63
C PRO A 44 -0.07 -14.13 -1.70
N LYS A 45 -0.51 -14.77 -2.80
CA LYS A 45 -1.92 -15.14 -3.01
C LYS A 45 -2.35 -16.22 -2.02
N LEU A 46 -3.58 -16.16 -1.54
CA LEU A 46 -4.19 -17.20 -0.71
C LEU A 46 -5.59 -17.56 -1.21
N ASP A 47 -5.64 -18.56 -2.10
CA ASP A 47 -6.84 -18.95 -2.86
C ASP A 47 -8.02 -19.36 -1.97
N LYS A 48 -7.73 -20.05 -0.87
CA LYS A 48 -8.73 -20.50 0.12
C LYS A 48 -9.63 -19.38 0.63
N PHE A 49 -9.12 -18.16 0.71
CA PHE A 49 -9.85 -16.98 1.16
C PHE A 49 -10.09 -15.96 0.04
N ASN A 50 -9.86 -16.35 -1.22
CA ASN A 50 -9.92 -15.49 -2.39
C ASN A 50 -9.09 -14.20 -2.24
N LEU A 51 -7.95 -14.29 -1.53
CA LEU A 51 -7.03 -13.17 -1.37
C LEU A 51 -6.04 -13.16 -2.51
N GLN A 52 -6.10 -12.10 -3.31
CA GLN A 52 -5.08 -11.83 -4.31
C GLN A 52 -3.80 -11.37 -3.61
N GLY A 53 -2.65 -11.81 -4.10
CA GLY A 53 -1.39 -11.31 -3.59
C GLY A 53 -1.19 -9.82 -3.93
N THR A 54 -0.35 -9.14 -3.17
CA THR A 54 -0.15 -7.69 -3.31
C THR A 54 1.00 -7.33 -4.25
N VAL A 55 0.75 -6.33 -5.08
CA VAL A 55 1.78 -5.61 -5.82
C VAL A 55 2.20 -4.41 -5.01
N ALA A 56 3.52 -4.31 -4.78
CA ALA A 56 4.14 -3.18 -4.14
C ALA A 56 4.95 -2.39 -5.16
N TYR A 57 4.85 -1.06 -5.11
CA TYR A 57 5.64 -0.18 -5.95
C TYR A 57 6.51 0.75 -5.09
N ASP A 58 7.77 0.88 -5.50
CA ASP A 58 8.56 2.07 -5.22
C ASP A 58 8.02 3.25 -6.06
N SER A 59 8.35 4.49 -5.81
CA SER A 59 9.30 5.08 -4.86
C SER A 59 8.65 6.23 -4.09
N ALA A 60 9.37 6.79 -3.11
CA ALA A 60 8.93 7.98 -2.38
C ALA A 60 8.72 9.25 -3.23
N MET A 61 9.13 9.26 -4.50
CA MET A 61 8.99 10.42 -5.39
C MET A 61 8.13 10.15 -6.63
N GLY A 62 7.47 9.00 -6.71
CA GLY A 62 6.61 8.64 -7.83
C GLY A 62 6.52 7.12 -8.00
N VAL A 63 5.42 6.66 -8.58
CA VAL A 63 5.13 5.22 -8.73
C VAL A 63 6.00 4.64 -9.85
N LEU A 64 6.74 3.56 -9.58
CA LEU A 64 7.65 2.92 -10.52
C LEU A 64 7.07 1.60 -11.01
N VAL A 65 6.57 1.60 -12.24
CA VAL A 65 5.99 0.41 -12.90
C VAL A 65 6.91 -0.02 -14.02
N GLY A 66 7.43 -1.25 -13.95
CA GLY A 66 8.32 -1.78 -14.99
C GLY A 66 9.59 -0.95 -15.19
N GLY A 67 10.13 -0.37 -14.12
CA GLY A 67 11.34 0.46 -14.15
C GLY A 67 11.14 1.88 -14.68
N LYS A 68 9.90 2.34 -14.87
CA LYS A 68 9.57 3.70 -15.32
C LYS A 68 8.61 4.37 -14.37
N THR A 69 8.69 5.68 -14.25
CA THR A 69 7.68 6.45 -13.53
C THR A 69 6.33 6.36 -14.24
N PHE A 70 5.32 5.99 -13.48
CA PHE A 70 3.91 6.09 -13.82
C PHE A 70 3.32 7.34 -13.15
N GLY A 71 2.65 8.19 -13.93
CA GLY A 71 2.04 9.41 -13.42
C GLY A 71 3.07 10.51 -13.10
N ALA A 72 2.84 11.23 -12.01
CA ALA A 72 3.65 12.36 -11.60
C ALA A 72 4.97 11.95 -10.93
N GLN A 73 5.98 12.80 -11.10
CA GLN A 73 7.14 12.85 -10.21
C GLN A 73 6.93 13.95 -9.18
N TYR A 74 7.08 13.59 -7.91
CA TYR A 74 6.89 14.49 -6.78
C TYR A 74 8.23 15.01 -6.25
N PRO A 75 8.23 16.15 -5.53
CA PRO A 75 9.41 16.60 -4.80
C PRO A 75 9.92 15.54 -3.82
N SER A 76 11.22 15.59 -3.51
CA SER A 76 11.81 14.72 -2.51
C SER A 76 11.16 14.91 -1.13
N PRO A 77 11.18 13.89 -0.25
CA PRO A 77 10.72 14.03 1.12
C PRO A 77 11.37 15.20 1.87
N SER A 78 12.66 15.47 1.61
CA SER A 78 13.37 16.63 2.17
C SER A 78 12.81 17.97 1.68
N ALA A 79 12.43 18.08 0.40
CA ALA A 79 11.80 19.27 -0.15
C ALA A 79 10.37 19.44 0.40
N LEU A 80 9.63 18.34 0.57
CA LEU A 80 8.32 18.35 1.21
C LEU A 80 8.41 18.80 2.68
N ALA A 81 9.39 18.28 3.44
CA ALA A 81 9.64 18.68 4.82
C ALA A 81 10.01 20.17 4.94
N ALA A 82 10.81 20.68 3.99
CA ALA A 82 11.18 22.10 3.95
C ALA A 82 9.99 23.06 3.79
N THR A 83 8.81 22.57 3.40
CA THR A 83 7.58 23.38 3.37
C THR A 83 7.00 23.65 4.77
N TRP A 84 7.39 22.86 5.78
CA TRP A 84 6.80 22.87 7.13
C TRP A 84 5.26 22.77 7.13
N SER A 85 4.67 22.16 6.10
CA SER A 85 3.23 22.13 5.89
C SER A 85 2.66 20.72 5.98
N ILE A 86 1.93 20.45 7.07
CA ILE A 86 1.18 19.20 7.25
C ILE A 86 0.16 19.00 6.13
N ASN A 87 -0.46 20.09 5.64
CA ASN A 87 -1.44 20.00 4.57
C ASN A 87 -0.78 19.54 3.26
N ARG A 88 0.41 20.04 2.93
CA ARG A 88 1.16 19.56 1.77
C ARG A 88 1.55 18.09 1.90
N ALA A 89 1.93 17.65 3.10
CA ALA A 89 2.22 16.24 3.33
C ALA A 89 0.99 15.33 3.10
N LYS A 90 -0.19 15.77 3.53
CA LYS A 90 -1.46 15.05 3.27
C LYS A 90 -1.82 15.02 1.80
N GLU A 91 -1.73 16.15 1.11
CA GLU A 91 -2.00 16.24 -0.34
C GLU A 91 -1.06 15.34 -1.14
N PHE A 92 0.24 15.36 -0.82
CA PHE A 92 1.23 14.46 -1.40
C PHE A 92 0.87 12.99 -1.18
N GLY A 93 0.60 12.59 0.07
CA GLY A 93 0.27 11.22 0.41
C GLY A 93 -0.99 10.71 -0.30
N LEU A 94 -2.02 11.57 -0.42
CA LEU A 94 -3.22 11.25 -1.18
C LEU A 94 -2.92 11.07 -2.67
N ALA A 95 -2.18 12.01 -3.26
CA ALA A 95 -1.86 11.98 -4.69
C ALA A 95 -1.09 10.71 -5.08
N ILE A 96 0.02 10.41 -4.37
CA ILE A 96 0.81 9.22 -4.66
C ILE A 96 0.04 7.93 -4.35
N GLY A 97 -0.82 7.92 -3.32
CA GLY A 97 -1.69 6.79 -3.02
C GLY A 97 -2.72 6.50 -4.13
N TYR A 98 -3.33 7.55 -4.70
CA TYR A 98 -4.24 7.39 -5.83
C TYR A 98 -3.52 6.86 -7.07
N GLU A 99 -2.35 7.39 -7.40
CA GLU A 99 -1.57 6.90 -8.54
C GLU A 99 -1.13 5.45 -8.34
N THR A 100 -0.75 5.07 -7.11
CA THR A 100 -0.43 3.68 -6.76
C THR A 100 -1.62 2.76 -7.05
N ARG A 101 -2.82 3.16 -6.61
CA ARG A 101 -4.05 2.40 -6.85
C ARG A 101 -4.37 2.30 -8.34
N ILE A 102 -4.25 3.40 -9.09
CA ILE A 102 -4.51 3.43 -10.53
C ILE A 102 -3.52 2.54 -11.28
N ALA A 103 -2.25 2.51 -10.86
CA ALA A 103 -1.23 1.62 -11.39
C ALA A 103 -1.45 0.13 -11.04
N GLY A 104 -2.45 -0.19 -10.21
CA GLY A 104 -2.76 -1.55 -9.78
C GLY A 104 -2.00 -2.03 -8.53
N GLY A 105 -1.28 -1.14 -7.85
CA GLY A 105 -0.58 -1.44 -6.61
C GLY A 105 -1.51 -1.43 -5.40
N GLN A 106 -1.23 -2.31 -4.43
CA GLN A 106 -1.87 -2.33 -3.12
C GLN A 106 -0.98 -1.70 -2.05
N GLN A 107 0.32 -1.61 -2.31
CA GLN A 107 1.31 -1.07 -1.39
C GLN A 107 2.21 -0.06 -2.12
N MET A 108 2.42 1.08 -1.48
CA MET A 108 3.45 2.03 -1.85
C MET A 108 4.58 1.91 -0.83
N LEU A 109 5.81 1.68 -1.30
CA LEU A 109 7.00 1.51 -0.46
C LEU A 109 7.56 2.88 -0.06
N SER A 110 6.73 3.66 0.62
CA SER A 110 6.96 5.06 0.99
C SER A 110 5.96 5.47 2.08
N PRO A 111 6.20 6.53 2.86
CA PRO A 111 7.30 7.52 2.76
C PRO A 111 8.66 7.01 3.25
N ALA A 112 9.71 7.81 3.00
CA ALA A 112 11.07 7.65 3.51
C ALA A 112 11.58 8.97 4.11
#